data_AF-A0A1I1GM40-F1
#
_entry.id   AF-A0A1I1GM40-F1
#
_cell.length_a   1.000
_cell.length_b   1.000
_cell.length_c   1.000
_cell.angle_alpha   90.00
_cell.angle_beta   90.00
_cell.angle_gamma   90.00
#
_symmetry.space_group_name_H-M   'P 1'
#
loop_
_entity.id
_entity.type
_entity.pdbx_description
1 polymer ?
#
loop_
_entity_poly.entity_id
_entity_poly.type
_entity_poly.pdbx_seq_one_letter_code
_entity_poly.pdbx_strand_id
1 'polypeptide(L)'
;MSLEEEIAFYRFGQGVHSDVALLEAFSHLDEDKKREQLLDFSFLVRRTAPVDSDVEQALAGSSLGATYTPCFVLKKMGFRLKLDPVLSDEELENHYTFLLHLFKTAYQRQFSQERGNPAKWWFSDLSSQELVQDILTRHQALLVEIYDTPSFRSEFISLAKLWHDDKLAKQAMRQQPAPIHQDHFAFITYDEMVTSIIKMYDNKTMRAIDLLFTSVGKALSLRYGLSSEQARRLALEVIDRHMQETYGTGLFEK
;
A
#
# COMPACT_ATOMS: atom_id res chain seq x y z
N MET A 1 -3.24 0.45 3.65
CA MET A 1 -4.64 0.69 3.24
C MET A 1 -5.54 -0.35 3.89
N SER A 2 -6.56 0.10 4.62
CA SER A 2 -7.58 -0.74 5.25
C SER A 2 -8.61 -1.25 4.23
N LEU A 3 -9.44 -2.22 4.64
CA LEU A 3 -10.53 -2.72 3.80
C LEU A 3 -11.60 -1.63 3.59
N GLU A 4 -11.88 -0.82 4.61
CA GLU A 4 -12.83 0.28 4.57
C GLU A 4 -12.41 1.34 3.56
N GLU A 5 -11.12 1.71 3.55
CA GLU A 5 -10.55 2.63 2.56
C GLU A 5 -10.66 2.05 1.15
N GLU A 6 -10.33 0.77 0.97
CA GLU A 6 -10.43 0.11 -0.33
C GLU A 6 -11.89 0.05 -0.83
N ILE A 7 -12.85 -0.23 0.06
CA ILE A 7 -14.29 -0.15 -0.25
C ILE A 7 -14.68 1.27 -0.65
N ALA A 8 -14.17 2.30 0.04
CA ALA A 8 -14.45 3.69 -0.32
C ALA A 8 -13.94 4.04 -1.73
N PHE A 9 -12.73 3.58 -2.10
CA PHE A 9 -12.21 3.74 -3.46
C PHE A 9 -13.09 3.02 -4.48
N TYR A 10 -13.47 1.76 -4.25
CA TYR A 10 -14.34 1.04 -5.19
C TYR A 10 -15.74 1.65 -5.31
N ARG A 11 -16.32 2.16 -4.21
CA ARG A 11 -17.57 2.94 -4.24
C ARG A 11 -17.44 4.19 -5.09
N PHE A 12 -16.32 4.90 -5.00
CA PHE A 12 -16.01 6.02 -5.88
C PHE A 12 -15.90 5.58 -7.35
N GLY A 13 -15.21 4.46 -7.61
CA GLY A 13 -15.12 3.85 -8.95
C GLY A 13 -16.49 3.52 -9.55
N GLN A 14 -17.43 3.03 -8.74
CA GLN A 14 -18.82 2.75 -9.14
C GLN A 14 -19.68 4.01 -9.30
N GLY A 15 -19.17 5.18 -8.91
CA GLY A 15 -19.93 6.43 -8.91
C GLY A 15 -20.91 6.57 -7.73
N VAL A 16 -20.77 5.74 -6.70
CA VAL A 16 -21.57 5.81 -5.46
C VAL A 16 -21.06 6.92 -4.54
N HIS A 17 -19.74 7.12 -4.48
CA HIS A 17 -19.10 8.20 -3.73
C HIS A 17 -18.53 9.27 -4.67
N SER A 18 -18.57 10.53 -4.24
CA SER A 18 -17.84 11.62 -4.91
C SER A 18 -16.36 11.58 -4.56
N ASP A 19 -15.52 12.07 -5.47
CA ASP A 19 -14.10 12.38 -5.24
C ASP A 19 -13.89 13.42 -4.13
N VAL A 20 -14.80 14.38 -3.96
CA VAL A 20 -14.70 15.48 -2.97
C VAL A 20 -14.30 14.97 -1.57
N ALA A 21 -15.00 13.95 -1.06
CA ALA A 21 -14.71 13.41 0.27
C ALA A 21 -13.34 12.70 0.35
N LEU A 22 -12.90 12.07 -0.73
CA LEU A 22 -11.58 11.40 -0.79
C LEU A 22 -10.44 12.42 -0.88
N LEU A 23 -10.64 13.51 -1.63
CA LEU A 23 -9.71 14.62 -1.75
C LEU A 23 -9.59 15.39 -0.43
N GLU A 24 -10.72 15.70 0.21
CA GLU A 24 -10.75 16.36 1.51
C GLU A 24 -10.09 15.50 2.59
N ALA A 25 -10.37 14.20 2.64
CA ALA A 25 -9.69 13.30 3.57
C ALA A 25 -8.16 13.30 3.35
N PHE A 26 -7.72 13.31 2.09
CA PHE A 26 -6.31 13.34 1.73
C PHE A 26 -5.63 14.67 2.13
N SER A 27 -6.28 15.81 1.92
CA SER A 27 -5.70 17.14 2.21
C SER A 27 -5.43 17.36 3.70
N HIS A 28 -6.17 16.68 4.58
CA HIS A 28 -6.01 16.76 6.04
C HIS A 28 -4.89 15.87 6.60
N LEU A 29 -4.27 15.02 5.78
CA LEU A 29 -3.14 14.21 6.19
C LEU A 29 -1.84 15.04 6.26
N ASP A 30 -0.94 14.64 7.15
CA ASP A 30 0.43 15.13 7.11
C ASP A 30 1.20 14.58 5.89
N GLU A 31 2.34 15.18 5.56
CA GLU A 31 3.10 14.85 4.35
C GLU A 31 3.53 13.37 4.30
N ASP A 32 3.93 12.80 5.43
CA ASP A 32 4.37 11.41 5.52
C ASP A 32 3.19 10.46 5.24
N LYS A 33 2.02 10.74 5.84
CA LYS A 33 0.78 9.99 5.59
C LYS A 33 0.26 10.17 4.17
N LYS A 34 0.35 11.37 3.58
CA LYS A 34 0.01 11.61 2.16
C LYS A 34 0.87 10.72 1.25
N ARG A 35 2.17 10.60 1.53
CA ARG A 35 3.09 9.75 0.76
C ARG A 35 2.78 8.26 0.91
N GLU A 36 2.49 7.81 2.13
CA GLU A 36 2.07 6.42 2.39
C GLU A 36 0.78 6.08 1.64
N GLN A 37 -0.24 6.93 1.76
CA GLN A 37 -1.53 6.70 1.09
C GLN A 37 -1.39 6.73 -0.43
N LEU A 38 -0.59 7.64 -1.00
CA LEU A 38 -0.28 7.67 -2.43
C LEU A 38 0.37 6.38 -2.92
N LEU A 39 1.34 5.86 -2.15
CA LEU A 39 2.02 4.62 -2.50
C LEU A 39 1.04 3.44 -2.49
N ASP A 40 0.27 3.30 -1.41
CA ASP A 40 -0.75 2.26 -1.29
C ASP A 40 -1.81 2.33 -2.38
N PHE A 41 -2.31 3.54 -2.64
CA PHE A 41 -3.30 3.75 -3.68
C PHE A 41 -2.73 3.49 -5.08
N SER A 42 -1.46 3.80 -5.33
CA SER A 42 -0.80 3.45 -6.59
C SER A 42 -0.77 1.94 -6.85
N PHE A 43 -0.61 1.13 -5.80
CA PHE A 43 -0.69 -0.33 -5.92
C PHE A 43 -2.11 -0.77 -6.27
N LEU A 44 -3.15 -0.13 -5.70
CA LEU A 44 -4.54 -0.41 -6.05
C LEU A 44 -4.84 -0.02 -7.50
N VAL A 45 -4.42 1.15 -7.97
CA VAL A 45 -4.57 1.57 -9.37
C VAL A 45 -3.86 0.60 -10.31
N ARG A 46 -2.66 0.12 -9.96
CA ARG A 46 -1.96 -0.87 -10.80
C ARG A 46 -2.75 -2.16 -10.99
N ARG A 47 -3.55 -2.58 -10.00
CA ARG A 47 -4.37 -3.81 -10.08
C ARG A 47 -5.53 -3.68 -11.06
N THR A 48 -6.01 -2.47 -11.32
CA THR A 48 -7.03 -2.24 -12.36
C THR A 48 -6.44 -2.32 -13.78
N ALA A 49 -5.15 -2.66 -13.90
CA ALA A 49 -4.44 -2.85 -15.16
C ALA A 49 -4.78 -1.75 -16.19
N PRO A 50 -4.58 -0.47 -15.84
CA PRO A 50 -4.89 0.66 -16.70
C PRO A 50 -4.13 0.56 -18.02
N VAL A 51 -4.81 0.92 -19.09
CA VAL A 51 -4.24 1.00 -20.45
C VAL A 51 -4.06 2.45 -20.87
N ASP A 52 -3.37 2.69 -21.98
CA ASP A 52 -3.08 4.06 -22.46
C ASP A 52 -4.35 4.91 -22.66
N SER A 53 -5.45 4.30 -23.10
CA SER A 53 -6.73 5.00 -23.23
C SER A 53 -7.30 5.45 -21.88
N ASP A 54 -7.09 4.67 -20.81
CA ASP A 54 -7.54 5.01 -19.46
C ASP A 54 -6.77 6.23 -18.94
N VAL A 55 -5.46 6.30 -19.25
CA VAL A 55 -4.58 7.44 -18.89
C VAL A 55 -5.02 8.73 -19.57
N GLU A 56 -5.34 8.67 -20.87
CA GLU A 56 -5.78 9.84 -21.64
C GLU A 56 -7.14 10.36 -21.17
N GLN A 57 -8.07 9.46 -20.86
CA GLN A 57 -9.36 9.81 -20.28
C GLN A 57 -9.22 10.40 -18.87
N ALA A 58 -8.33 9.85 -18.04
CA ALA A 58 -8.06 10.37 -16.71
C ALA A 58 -7.48 11.79 -16.75
N LEU A 59 -6.54 12.05 -17.68
CA LEU A 59 -5.97 13.39 -17.91
C LEU A 59 -7.04 14.41 -18.31
N ALA A 60 -7.92 14.03 -19.24
CA ALA A 60 -9.02 14.89 -19.66
C ALA A 60 -9.97 15.23 -18.50
N GLY A 61 -10.13 14.31 -17.54
CA GLY A 61 -10.99 14.48 -16.36
C GLY A 61 -10.35 15.19 -15.17
N SER A 62 -9.01 15.17 -15.03
CA SER A 62 -8.32 15.64 -13.83
C SER A 62 -7.95 17.13 -13.84
N SER A 63 -8.30 17.88 -14.90
CA SER A 63 -7.90 19.29 -15.13
C SER A 63 -6.38 19.56 -15.17
N LEU A 64 -5.56 18.50 -15.09
CA LEU A 64 -4.11 18.56 -15.18
C LEU A 64 -3.70 18.65 -16.65
N GLY A 65 -2.78 19.55 -16.97
CA GLY A 65 -2.32 19.75 -18.35
C GLY A 65 -1.70 18.49 -18.95
N ALA A 66 -1.76 18.35 -20.29
CA ALA A 66 -1.22 17.21 -21.03
C ALA A 66 0.30 16.97 -20.81
N THR A 67 1.00 17.95 -20.24
CA THR A 67 2.42 17.91 -19.86
C THR A 67 2.68 17.39 -18.45
N TYR A 68 1.66 16.92 -17.73
CA TYR A 68 1.80 16.40 -16.36
C TYR A 68 2.72 15.17 -16.34
N THR A 69 3.92 15.36 -15.79
CA THR A 69 5.09 14.47 -15.83
C THR A 69 4.82 13.00 -15.45
N PRO A 70 3.92 12.66 -14.51
CA PRO A 70 3.59 11.28 -14.17
C PRO A 70 3.02 10.47 -15.35
N CYS A 71 2.40 11.11 -16.34
CA CYS A 71 1.86 10.44 -17.52
C CYS A 71 2.95 9.85 -18.41
N PHE A 72 4.12 10.51 -18.48
CA PHE A 72 5.26 10.02 -19.23
C PHE A 72 5.91 8.81 -18.55
N VAL A 73 5.97 8.82 -17.21
CA VAL A 73 6.48 7.71 -16.40
C VAL A 73 5.58 6.48 -16.54
N LEU A 74 4.25 6.67 -16.51
CA LEU A 74 3.28 5.59 -16.64
C LEU A 74 3.32 4.93 -18.03
N LYS A 75 3.41 5.72 -19.11
CA LYS A 75 3.48 5.21 -20.49
C LYS A 75 4.82 4.52 -20.81
N LYS A 76 5.95 4.94 -20.23
CA LYS A 76 7.29 4.38 -20.55
C LYS A 76 7.83 3.33 -19.58
N MET A 77 7.56 3.43 -18.29
CA MET A 77 8.23 2.62 -17.25
C MET A 77 7.30 1.60 -16.59
N GLY A 78 6.03 1.57 -16.99
CA GLY A 78 4.96 0.88 -16.25
C GLY A 78 4.68 1.56 -14.90
N PHE A 79 3.65 1.12 -14.19
CA PHE A 79 3.28 1.61 -12.85
C PHE A 79 4.39 1.31 -11.80
N ARG A 80 5.45 2.08 -11.85
CA ARG A 80 6.47 2.24 -10.81
C ARG A 80 6.47 3.71 -10.44
N LEU A 81 5.46 4.13 -9.68
CA LEU A 81 5.48 5.43 -9.02
C LEU A 81 6.65 5.42 -8.05
N LYS A 82 7.78 5.99 -8.49
CA LYS A 82 8.79 6.47 -7.56
C LYS A 82 8.31 7.85 -7.15
N LEU A 83 7.68 7.94 -5.98
CA LEU A 83 7.44 9.24 -5.35
C LEU A 83 8.82 9.86 -5.12
N ASP A 84 9.07 11.01 -5.75
CA ASP A 84 10.28 11.76 -5.49
C ASP A 84 10.24 12.21 -4.02
N PRO A 85 11.31 12.02 -3.23
CA PRO A 85 11.35 12.53 -1.86
C PRO A 85 11.15 14.04 -1.76
N VAL A 86 11.26 14.79 -2.86
CA VAL A 86 11.18 16.27 -2.88
C VAL A 86 9.83 16.80 -3.40
N LEU A 87 8.81 15.96 -3.59
CA LEU A 87 7.48 16.43 -4.00
C LEU A 87 6.91 17.42 -2.96
N SER A 88 6.46 18.59 -3.42
CA SER A 88 5.70 19.56 -2.63
C SER A 88 4.28 19.05 -2.33
N ASP A 89 3.62 19.66 -1.35
CA ASP A 89 2.27 19.27 -0.95
C ASP A 89 1.25 19.40 -2.09
N GLU A 90 1.33 20.48 -2.86
CA GLU A 90 0.51 20.69 -4.07
C GLU A 90 0.76 19.58 -5.11
N GLU A 91 2.01 19.13 -5.27
CA GLU A 91 2.31 18.03 -6.16
C GLU A 91 1.73 16.72 -5.66
N LEU A 92 1.77 16.43 -4.35
CA LEU A 92 1.16 15.24 -3.77
C LEU A 92 -0.36 15.20 -4.03
N GLU A 93 -1.05 16.32 -3.85
CA GLU A 93 -2.49 16.43 -4.12
C GLU A 93 -2.83 16.25 -5.60
N ASN A 94 -2.02 16.83 -6.49
CA ASN A 94 -2.15 16.64 -7.93
C ASN A 94 -1.95 15.16 -8.33
N HIS A 95 -0.96 14.48 -7.72
CA HIS A 95 -0.72 13.05 -7.98
C HIS A 95 -1.90 12.21 -7.51
N TYR A 96 -2.46 12.53 -6.35
CA TYR A 96 -3.58 11.79 -5.77
C TYR A 96 -4.84 11.97 -6.62
N THR A 97 -5.14 13.21 -7.02
CA THR A 97 -6.24 13.56 -7.94
C THR A 97 -6.13 12.77 -9.24
N PHE A 98 -4.94 12.78 -9.87
CA PHE A 98 -4.70 12.03 -11.08
C PHE A 98 -4.95 10.52 -10.90
N LEU A 99 -4.42 9.93 -9.82
CA LEU A 99 -4.63 8.51 -9.52
C LEU A 99 -6.10 8.17 -9.29
N LEU A 100 -6.90 9.07 -8.69
CA LEU A 100 -8.34 8.87 -8.52
C LEU A 100 -9.04 8.75 -9.87
N HIS A 101 -8.80 9.70 -10.78
CA HIS A 101 -9.42 9.66 -12.11
C HIS A 101 -8.97 8.44 -12.92
N LEU A 102 -7.69 8.07 -12.81
CA LEU A 102 -7.14 6.89 -13.49
C LEU A 102 -7.72 5.59 -12.93
N PHE A 103 -7.81 5.48 -11.61
CA PHE A 103 -8.46 4.37 -10.94
C PHE A 103 -9.90 4.24 -11.41
N LYS A 104 -10.69 5.32 -11.35
CA LYS A 104 -12.11 5.32 -11.73
C LYS A 104 -12.29 4.85 -13.18
N THR A 105 -11.51 5.41 -14.10
CA THR A 105 -11.60 5.09 -15.52
C THR A 105 -11.27 3.61 -15.79
N ALA A 106 -10.11 3.15 -15.32
CA ALA A 106 -9.68 1.78 -15.51
C ALA A 106 -10.60 0.78 -14.80
N TYR A 107 -11.08 1.12 -13.60
CA TYR A 107 -12.03 0.31 -12.87
C TYR A 107 -13.38 0.20 -13.59
N GLN A 108 -13.95 1.30 -14.10
CA GLN A 108 -15.22 1.27 -14.81
C GLN A 108 -15.18 0.41 -16.08
N ARG A 109 -14.05 0.42 -16.78
CA ARG A 109 -13.79 -0.49 -17.91
C ARG A 109 -13.88 -1.95 -17.48
N GLN A 110 -13.21 -2.33 -16.39
CA GLN A 110 -13.26 -3.69 -15.86
C GLN A 110 -14.62 -4.05 -15.27
N PHE A 111 -15.23 -3.14 -14.51
CA PHE A 111 -16.53 -3.33 -13.87
C PHE A 111 -17.61 -3.64 -14.92
N SER A 112 -17.59 -2.96 -16.06
CA SER A 112 -18.55 -3.23 -17.15
C SER A 112 -18.43 -4.66 -17.74
N GLN A 113 -17.27 -5.29 -17.59
CA GLN A 113 -17.00 -6.65 -18.10
C GLN A 113 -17.20 -7.73 -17.02
N GLU A 114 -16.92 -7.41 -15.76
CA GLU A 114 -16.86 -8.37 -14.65
C GLU A 114 -17.98 -8.19 -13.61
N ARG A 115 -18.92 -7.26 -13.82
CA ARG A 115 -20.02 -7.00 -12.88
C ARG A 115 -20.76 -8.27 -12.50
N GLY A 116 -20.92 -8.49 -11.19
CA GLY A 116 -21.63 -9.65 -10.67
C GLY A 116 -20.79 -10.92 -10.58
N ASN A 117 -19.46 -10.85 -10.77
CA ASN A 117 -18.56 -11.96 -10.51
C ASN A 117 -18.52 -12.26 -8.99
N PRO A 118 -19.05 -13.42 -8.52
CA PRO A 118 -19.12 -13.73 -7.10
C PRO A 118 -17.74 -13.94 -6.45
N ALA A 119 -16.70 -14.23 -7.24
CA ALA A 119 -15.34 -14.42 -6.74
C ALA A 119 -14.63 -13.09 -6.40
N LYS A 120 -15.13 -11.96 -6.92
CA LYS A 120 -14.49 -10.64 -6.79
C LYS A 120 -15.49 -9.66 -6.20
N TRP A 121 -15.50 -9.57 -4.87
CA TRP A 121 -16.44 -8.71 -4.13
C TRP A 121 -16.40 -7.24 -4.57
N TRP A 122 -15.25 -6.75 -5.06
CA TRP A 122 -15.10 -5.38 -5.56
C TRP A 122 -15.82 -5.12 -6.88
N PHE A 123 -16.37 -6.15 -7.55
CA PHE A 123 -17.27 -6.02 -8.70
C PHE A 123 -18.75 -6.27 -8.34
N SER A 124 -19.05 -6.47 -7.06
CA SER A 124 -20.41 -6.47 -6.52
C SER A 124 -20.96 -5.05 -6.42
N ASP A 125 -22.28 -4.90 -6.24
CA ASP A 125 -22.92 -3.61 -6.05
C ASP A 125 -22.65 -3.05 -4.64
N LEU A 126 -21.68 -2.13 -4.53
CA LEU A 126 -21.27 -1.54 -3.25
C LEU A 126 -22.17 -0.37 -2.82
N SER A 127 -23.24 -0.07 -3.57
CA SER A 127 -24.28 0.85 -3.13
C SER A 127 -25.15 0.25 -2.02
N SER A 128 -25.24 -1.08 -1.94
CA SER A 128 -25.92 -1.78 -0.85
C SER A 128 -25.09 -1.73 0.43
N GLN A 129 -25.62 -1.02 1.44
CA GLN A 129 -24.99 -0.96 2.76
C GLN A 129 -24.96 -2.34 3.45
N GLU A 130 -25.96 -3.18 3.20
CA GLU A 130 -26.01 -4.55 3.72
C GLU A 130 -24.84 -5.38 3.16
N LEU A 131 -24.58 -5.31 1.85
CA LEU A 131 -23.48 -6.05 1.22
C LEU A 131 -22.12 -5.57 1.74
N VAL A 132 -21.95 -4.27 1.94
CA VAL A 132 -20.71 -3.72 2.51
C VAL A 132 -20.52 -4.16 3.96
N GLN A 133 -21.58 -4.15 4.76
CA GLN A 133 -21.51 -4.65 6.13
C GLN A 133 -21.17 -6.15 6.17
N ASP A 134 -21.75 -6.94 5.28
CA ASP A 134 -21.44 -8.36 5.12
C ASP A 134 -19.97 -8.62 4.81
N ILE A 135 -19.38 -7.84 3.90
CA ILE A 135 -17.96 -7.94 3.54
C ILE A 135 -17.08 -7.66 4.77
N LEU A 136 -17.37 -6.58 5.49
CA LEU A 136 -16.63 -6.19 6.69
C LEU A 136 -16.76 -7.23 7.81
N THR A 137 -17.99 -7.71 8.06
CA THR A 137 -18.24 -8.72 9.10
C THR A 137 -17.56 -10.05 8.78
N ARG A 138 -17.57 -10.51 7.52
CA ARG A 138 -16.85 -11.73 7.12
C ARG A 138 -15.34 -11.58 7.25
N HIS A 139 -14.80 -10.42 6.86
CA HIS A 139 -13.38 -10.10 7.03
C HIS A 139 -12.98 -10.12 8.51
N GLN A 140 -13.77 -9.46 9.37
CA GLN A 140 -13.52 -9.43 10.80
C GLN A 140 -13.59 -10.82 11.45
N ALA A 141 -14.58 -11.63 11.06
CA ALA A 141 -14.70 -13.00 11.55
C ALA A 141 -13.48 -13.86 11.19
N LEU A 142 -13.01 -13.75 9.93
CA LEU A 142 -11.79 -14.44 9.48
C LEU A 142 -10.54 -13.93 10.20
N LEU A 143 -10.44 -12.63 10.45
CA LEU A 143 -9.32 -12.07 11.20
C LEU A 143 -9.24 -12.65 12.61
N VAL A 144 -10.37 -12.72 13.31
CA VAL A 144 -10.45 -13.33 14.65
C VAL A 144 -10.08 -14.80 14.59
N GLU A 145 -10.64 -15.55 13.64
CA GLU A 145 -10.34 -16.97 13.46
C GLU A 145 -8.85 -17.22 13.18
N ILE A 146 -8.23 -16.46 12.28
CA ILE A 146 -6.81 -16.60 11.95
C ILE A 146 -5.94 -16.25 13.15
N TYR A 147 -6.30 -15.20 13.90
CA TYR A 147 -5.58 -14.78 15.11
C TYR A 147 -5.60 -15.87 16.19
N ASP A 148 -6.76 -16.49 16.41
CA ASP A 148 -6.94 -17.51 17.44
C ASP A 148 -6.45 -18.90 17.00
N THR A 149 -6.18 -19.10 15.71
CA THR A 149 -5.74 -20.39 15.16
C THR A 149 -4.32 -20.72 15.62
N PRO A 150 -4.10 -21.85 16.34
CA PRO A 150 -2.77 -22.23 16.81
C PRO A 150 -1.77 -22.53 15.69
N SER A 151 -2.26 -22.95 14.51
CA SER A 151 -1.45 -23.45 13.39
C SER A 151 -0.50 -22.42 12.77
N PHE A 152 -0.77 -21.11 12.92
CA PHE A 152 0.04 -20.04 12.33
C PHE A 152 0.62 -19.09 13.38
N ARG A 153 0.34 -19.35 14.66
CA ARG A 153 0.63 -18.42 15.75
C ARG A 153 2.13 -18.13 15.87
N SER A 154 2.97 -19.16 15.74
CA SER A 154 4.43 -19.02 15.78
C SER A 154 4.98 -18.15 14.65
N GLU A 155 4.41 -18.28 13.46
CA GLU A 155 4.79 -17.57 12.26
C GLU A 155 4.43 -16.09 12.37
N PHE A 156 3.22 -15.79 12.84
CA PHE A 156 2.80 -14.40 13.05
C PHE A 156 3.58 -13.71 14.17
N ILE A 157 3.87 -14.41 15.28
CA ILE A 157 4.73 -13.87 16.35
C ILE A 157 6.14 -13.60 15.81
N SER A 158 6.68 -14.51 15.01
CA SER A 158 8.00 -14.35 14.40
C SER A 158 8.04 -13.19 13.41
N LEU A 159 6.99 -13.02 12.60
CA LEU A 159 6.84 -11.85 11.71
C LEU A 159 6.76 -10.55 12.50
N ALA A 160 5.92 -10.48 13.54
CA ALA A 160 5.79 -9.29 14.38
C ALA A 160 7.13 -8.90 15.01
N LYS A 161 7.89 -9.89 15.50
CA LYS A 161 9.24 -9.65 16.04
C LYS A 161 10.21 -9.11 14.98
N LEU A 162 10.28 -9.74 13.81
CA LEU A 162 11.19 -9.33 12.73
C LEU A 162 10.90 -7.89 12.26
N TRP A 163 9.61 -7.54 12.14
CA TRP A 163 9.20 -6.17 11.79
C TRP A 163 9.54 -5.17 12.90
N HIS A 164 9.33 -5.51 14.16
CA HIS A 164 9.72 -4.66 15.28
C HIS A 164 11.23 -4.42 15.32
N ASP A 165 12.03 -5.47 15.17
CA ASP A 165 13.50 -5.40 15.15
C ASP A 165 13.99 -4.51 13.97
N ASP A 166 13.37 -4.62 12.79
CA ASP A 166 13.65 -3.75 11.65
C ASP A 166 13.26 -2.28 11.92
N LYS A 167 12.09 -2.04 12.53
CA LYS A 167 11.64 -0.69 12.90
C LYS A 167 12.63 -0.03 13.87
N LEU A 168 13.09 -0.75 14.89
CA LEU A 168 14.11 -0.28 15.82
C LEU A 168 15.45 0.00 15.13
N ALA A 169 15.88 -0.88 14.22
CA ALA A 169 17.12 -0.68 13.47
C ALA A 169 17.06 0.59 12.59
N LYS A 170 15.95 0.80 11.88
CA LYS A 170 15.71 2.00 11.07
C LYS A 170 15.64 3.27 11.91
N GLN A 171 14.98 3.23 13.07
CA GLN A 171 14.93 4.36 14.00
C GLN A 171 16.32 4.70 14.55
N ALA A 172 17.11 3.69 14.95
CA ALA A 172 18.48 3.88 15.41
C ALA A 172 19.37 4.50 14.32
N MET A 173 19.20 4.09 13.06
CA MET A 173 19.90 4.70 11.93
C MET A 173 19.50 6.17 11.70
N ARG A 174 18.21 6.52 11.83
CA ARG A 174 17.73 7.91 11.68
C ARG A 174 18.24 8.83 12.79
N GLN A 175 18.51 8.29 13.98
CA GLN A 175 19.04 9.04 15.12
C GLN A 175 20.56 9.19 15.11
N GLN A 176 21.28 8.54 14.17
CA GLN A 176 22.70 8.78 14.01
C GLN A 176 22.91 10.21 13.50
N PRO A 177 23.83 10.99 14.10
CA PRO A 177 24.12 12.33 13.60
C PRO A 177 24.52 12.25 12.14
N ALA A 178 24.02 13.20 11.33
CA ALA A 178 24.41 13.33 9.94
C ALA A 178 25.95 13.27 9.87
N PRO A 179 26.52 12.45 8.97
CA PRO A 179 27.97 12.34 8.87
C PRO A 179 28.53 13.75 8.73
N ILE A 180 29.45 14.11 9.63
CA ILE A 180 30.12 15.41 9.61
C ILE A 180 30.64 15.59 8.19
N HIS A 181 30.08 16.54 7.44
CA HIS A 181 30.63 16.92 6.15
C HIS A 181 32.05 17.42 6.44
N GLN A 182 33.04 16.58 6.14
CA GLN A 182 34.41 17.03 6.10
C GLN A 182 34.51 17.93 4.87
N ASP A 183 34.76 19.22 5.09
CA ASP A 183 35.01 20.23 4.04
C ASP A 183 36.26 19.92 3.19
N HIS A 184 36.98 18.86 3.56
CA HIS A 184 38.05 18.26 2.77
C HIS A 184 37.56 16.93 2.21
N PHE A 185 37.71 16.73 0.89
CA PHE A 185 37.50 15.45 0.22
C PHE A 185 38.41 14.38 0.82
N ALA A 186 38.00 13.79 1.95
CA ALA A 186 38.54 12.55 2.43
C ALA A 186 38.00 11.46 1.51
N PHE A 187 38.84 11.00 0.59
CA PHE A 187 38.52 9.87 -0.26
C PHE A 187 38.26 8.66 0.64
N ILE A 188 36.98 8.33 0.84
CA ILE A 188 36.59 7.04 1.40
C ILE A 188 37.14 5.96 0.48
N THR A 189 37.76 4.95 1.08
CA THR A 189 38.23 3.79 0.32
C THR A 189 37.04 3.05 -0.27
N TYR A 190 37.25 2.33 -1.37
CA TYR A 190 36.20 1.50 -1.97
C TYR A 190 35.60 0.53 -0.95
N ASP A 191 36.42 -0.04 -0.06
CA ASP A 191 35.96 -0.94 0.99
C ASP A 191 35.11 -0.22 2.05
N GLU A 192 35.42 1.02 2.40
CA GLU A 192 34.58 1.83 3.30
C GLU A 192 33.25 2.21 2.65
N MET A 193 33.26 2.57 1.37
CA MET A 193 32.05 2.85 0.57
C MET A 193 31.18 1.58 0.46
N VAL A 194 31.79 0.45 0.11
CA VAL A 194 31.10 -0.83 -0.01
C VAL A 194 30.58 -1.30 1.34
N THR A 195 31.35 -1.15 2.42
CA THR A 195 30.91 -1.53 3.77
C THR A 195 29.77 -0.64 4.27
N SER A 196 29.80 0.66 4.00
CA SER A 196 28.72 1.59 4.39
C SER A 196 27.45 1.34 3.58
N ILE A 197 27.56 1.06 2.27
CA ILE A 197 26.44 0.64 1.43
C ILE A 197 25.90 -0.72 1.90
N ILE A 198 26.75 -1.72 2.13
CA ILE A 198 26.33 -3.06 2.59
C ILE A 198 25.67 -2.99 3.97
N LYS A 199 26.18 -2.15 4.90
CA LYS A 199 25.55 -1.93 6.22
C LYS A 199 24.22 -1.19 6.12
N MET A 200 24.06 -0.26 5.17
CA MET A 200 22.77 0.37 4.88
C MET A 200 21.75 -0.61 4.29
N TYR A 201 22.22 -1.65 3.59
CA TYR A 201 21.39 -2.63 2.90
C TYR A 201 21.59 -4.05 3.42
N ASP A 202 21.74 -4.29 4.74
CA ASP A 202 21.70 -5.67 5.26
C ASP A 202 20.27 -6.22 5.15
N ASN A 203 19.94 -6.64 3.92
CA ASN A 203 18.65 -7.06 3.41
C ASN A 203 18.23 -8.44 3.95
N LYS A 204 18.96 -8.98 4.95
CA LYS A 204 18.66 -10.30 5.53
C LYS A 204 17.35 -10.30 6.29
N THR A 205 17.09 -9.27 7.10
CA THR A 205 15.84 -9.15 7.86
C THR A 205 14.65 -8.98 6.91
N MET A 206 14.74 -8.08 5.93
CA MET A 206 13.70 -7.89 4.91
C MET A 206 13.46 -9.16 4.09
N ARG A 207 14.51 -9.84 3.66
CA ARG A 207 14.37 -11.12 2.95
C ARG A 207 13.72 -12.20 3.81
N ALA A 208 14.03 -12.26 5.11
CA ALA A 208 13.40 -13.21 6.03
C ALA A 208 11.91 -12.89 6.21
N ILE A 209 11.57 -11.61 6.38
CA ILE A 209 10.19 -11.13 6.41
C ILE A 209 9.46 -11.52 5.12
N ASP A 210 10.02 -11.19 3.96
CA ASP A 210 9.39 -11.47 2.66
C ASP A 210 9.12 -12.95 2.45
N LEU A 211 10.08 -13.81 2.80
CA LEU A 211 9.95 -15.27 2.67
C LEU A 211 8.86 -15.82 3.59
N LEU A 212 8.90 -15.46 4.88
CA LEU A 212 7.94 -15.95 5.86
C LEU A 212 6.54 -15.42 5.57
N PHE A 213 6.43 -14.13 5.26
CA PHE A 213 5.18 -13.47 4.91
C PHE A 213 4.55 -14.07 3.65
N THR A 214 5.35 -14.33 2.60
CA THR A 214 4.88 -15.00 1.38
C THR A 214 4.42 -16.43 1.67
N SER A 215 5.13 -17.16 2.53
CA SER A 215 4.75 -18.52 2.93
C SER A 215 3.42 -18.54 3.66
N VAL A 216 3.25 -17.68 4.67
CA VAL A 216 2.01 -17.53 5.43
C VAL A 216 0.87 -17.10 4.53
N GLY A 217 1.07 -16.11 3.66
CA GLY A 217 0.05 -15.66 2.71
C GLY A 217 -0.42 -16.78 1.77
N LYS A 218 0.48 -17.62 1.27
CA LYS A 218 0.12 -18.80 0.47
C LYS A 218 -0.66 -19.83 1.28
N ALA A 219 -0.24 -20.11 2.51
CA ALA A 219 -0.92 -21.06 3.38
C ALA A 219 -2.35 -20.60 3.72
N LEU A 220 -2.53 -19.31 4.03
CA LEU A 220 -3.85 -18.71 4.26
C LEU A 220 -4.72 -18.77 3.00
N SER A 221 -4.15 -18.44 1.84
CA SER A 221 -4.87 -18.51 0.55
C SER A 221 -5.41 -19.91 0.30
N LEU A 222 -4.60 -20.95 0.51
CA LEU A 222 -4.99 -22.34 0.31
C LEU A 222 -6.01 -22.82 1.34
N ARG A 223 -5.83 -22.47 2.62
CA ARG A 223 -6.70 -22.96 3.70
C ARG A 223 -8.09 -22.33 3.67
N TYR A 224 -8.17 -21.04 3.39
CA TYR A 224 -9.41 -20.26 3.49
C TYR A 224 -10.01 -19.91 2.12
N GLY A 225 -9.43 -20.41 1.01
CA GLY A 225 -9.91 -20.11 -0.34
C GLY A 225 -9.80 -18.62 -0.70
N LEU A 226 -8.83 -17.92 -0.13
CA LEU A 226 -8.66 -16.48 -0.29
C LEU A 226 -7.84 -16.17 -1.53
N SER A 227 -8.13 -15.03 -2.17
CA SER A 227 -7.19 -14.44 -3.11
C SER A 227 -5.88 -14.08 -2.41
N SER A 228 -4.78 -14.02 -3.17
CA SER A 228 -3.47 -13.63 -2.65
C SER A 228 -3.51 -12.29 -1.92
N GLU A 229 -4.39 -11.37 -2.33
CA GLU A 229 -4.52 -10.05 -1.73
C GLU A 229 -5.29 -10.05 -0.42
N GLN A 230 -6.40 -10.80 -0.36
CA GLN A 230 -7.13 -10.98 0.89
C GLN A 230 -6.25 -11.67 1.94
N ALA A 231 -5.52 -12.71 1.54
CA ALA A 231 -4.57 -13.39 2.43
C ALA A 231 -3.44 -12.45 2.89
N ARG A 232 -2.89 -11.64 1.98
CA ARG A 232 -1.88 -10.63 2.30
C ARG A 232 -2.40 -9.62 3.32
N ARG A 233 -3.60 -9.09 3.11
CA ARG A 233 -4.23 -8.10 4.01
C ARG A 233 -4.46 -8.69 5.39
N LEU A 234 -5.12 -9.84 5.47
CA LEU A 234 -5.38 -10.53 6.75
C LEU A 234 -4.08 -10.84 7.49
N ALA A 235 -3.03 -11.27 6.78
CA ALA A 235 -1.73 -11.49 7.40
C ALA A 235 -1.15 -10.20 8.00
N LEU A 236 -1.19 -9.07 7.28
CA LEU A 236 -0.71 -7.79 7.81
C LEU A 236 -1.49 -7.34 9.03
N GLU A 237 -2.83 -7.44 9.03
CA GLU A 237 -3.65 -7.03 10.16
C GLU A 237 -3.41 -7.91 11.40
N VAL A 238 -3.20 -9.22 11.21
CA VAL A 238 -2.84 -10.14 12.30
C VAL A 238 -1.45 -9.81 12.87
N ILE A 239 -0.48 -9.49 12.02
CA ILE A 239 0.86 -9.06 12.46
C ILE A 239 0.79 -7.73 13.20
N ASP A 240 0.02 -6.76 12.68
CA ASP A 240 -0.19 -5.45 13.33
C ASP A 240 -0.77 -5.61 14.73
N ARG A 241 -1.77 -6.48 14.88
CA ARG A 241 -2.36 -6.80 16.18
C ARG A 241 -1.33 -7.41 17.14
N HIS A 242 -0.53 -8.38 16.68
CA HIS A 242 0.55 -8.95 17.50
C HIS A 242 1.59 -7.91 17.90
N MET A 243 1.94 -6.99 16.99
CA MET A 243 2.87 -5.91 17.29
C MET A 243 2.31 -4.95 18.35
N GLN A 244 1.03 -4.57 18.23
CA GLN A 244 0.36 -3.71 19.20
C GLN A 244 0.29 -4.38 20.58
N GLU A 245 -0.12 -5.64 20.66
CA GLU A 245 -0.25 -6.37 21.93
C GLU A 245 1.11 -6.68 22.59
N THR A 246 2.16 -6.96 21.81
CA THR A 246 3.47 -7.39 22.34
C THR A 246 4.43 -6.23 22.60
N TYR A 247 4.45 -5.24 21.72
CA TYR A 247 5.46 -4.17 21.71
C TYR A 247 4.87 -2.78 21.91
N GLY A 248 3.55 -2.63 21.98
CA GLY A 248 2.88 -1.33 22.06
C GLY A 248 3.10 -0.46 20.81
N THR A 249 3.53 -1.05 19.70
CA THR A 249 3.79 -0.36 18.42
C THR A 249 3.01 -1.05 17.31
N GLY A 250 2.45 -0.30 16.37
CA GLY A 250 1.82 -0.87 15.17
C GLY A 250 2.79 -1.05 14.01
N LEU A 251 2.41 -1.92 13.08
CA LEU A 251 2.94 -1.91 11.71
C LEU A 251 2.59 -0.58 11.03
N PHE A 252 1.34 -0.15 11.22
CA PHE A 252 0.80 1.10 10.71
C PHE A 252 0.69 2.09 11.87
N GLU A 253 1.07 3.35 11.64
CA GLU A 253 0.82 4.42 12.61
C GLU A 253 -0.63 4.89 12.39
N LYS A 254 -1.49 4.61 13.37
CA LYS A 254 -2.90 5.04 13.38
C LYS A 254 -2.97 6.56 13.60
#